data_AF-A0A067N2Q8-F1
#
_entry.id   AF-A0A067N2Q8-F1
#
_cell.length_a   1.000
_cell.length_b   1.000
_cell.length_c   1.000
_cell.angle_alpha   90.00
_cell.angle_beta   90.00
_cell.angle_gamma   90.00
#
_symmetry.space_group_name_H-M   'P 1'
#
loop_
_entity.id
_entity.type
_entity.pdbx_description
1 polymer ?
#
loop_
_entity_poly.entity_id
_entity_poly.type
_entity_poly.pdbx_seq_one_letter_code
_entity_poly.pdbx_strand_id
1 'polypeptide(L)'
;MLTHTPALNNVPIHRLPPEVTLEIFKAHHLFVLAWGRAALPMLRVAHVCRFWRHIIHQYRPFWSTISLNLDLCHRLKLDQQAAFWLARAGNELLDITITASYITEFELRKDQPVHEYIVPLARVLCESIGHWRSLDIYGSPAEIYPFFANCVA
;
A
#
# COMPACT_ATOMS: atom_id res chain seq x y z
N MET A 1 33.06 -32.05 19.56
CA MET A 1 31.63 -31.69 19.41
C MET A 1 31.48 -30.85 18.15
N LEU A 2 31.07 -31.46 17.04
CA LEU A 2 30.80 -30.76 15.78
C LEU A 2 29.30 -30.47 15.72
N THR A 3 28.92 -29.20 15.76
CA THR A 3 27.53 -28.76 15.61
C THR A 3 27.15 -28.83 14.14
N HIS A 4 26.50 -29.91 13.75
CA HIS A 4 25.84 -30.05 12.45
C HIS A 4 24.75 -28.98 12.34
N THR A 5 24.98 -27.95 11.53
CA THR A 5 23.93 -27.01 11.15
C THR A 5 23.01 -27.72 10.15
N PRO A 6 21.72 -27.93 10.44
CA PRO A 6 20.83 -28.59 9.48
C PRO A 6 20.69 -27.71 8.24
N ALA A 7 20.97 -28.29 7.07
CA ALA A 7 20.85 -27.62 5.80
C ALA A 7 19.41 -27.11 5.60
N LEU A 8 19.25 -25.79 5.45
CA LEU A 8 18.00 -25.08 5.14
C LEU A 8 17.34 -25.51 3.80
N ASN A 9 17.89 -26.52 3.12
CA ASN A 9 17.54 -26.93 1.76
C ASN A 9 16.24 -27.74 1.63
N ASN A 10 15.54 -28.05 2.73
CA ASN A 10 14.34 -28.89 2.70
C ASN A 10 13.00 -28.13 2.67
N VAL A 11 12.99 -26.80 2.68
CA VAL A 11 11.73 -26.05 2.59
C VAL A 11 11.34 -25.85 1.11
N PRO A 12 10.15 -26.29 0.66
CA PRO A 12 9.74 -26.21 -0.75
C PRO A 12 9.83 -24.79 -1.34
N ILE A 13 9.64 -23.76 -0.51
CA ILE A 13 9.66 -22.35 -0.91
C ILE A 13 11.02 -21.86 -1.45
N HIS A 14 12.10 -22.59 -1.17
CA HIS A 14 13.46 -22.25 -1.63
C HIS A 14 13.88 -23.02 -2.89
N ARG A 15 13.01 -23.88 -3.43
CA ARG A 15 13.31 -24.67 -4.64
C ARG A 15 12.99 -23.92 -5.93
N LEU A 16 12.19 -22.87 -5.85
CA LEU A 16 11.83 -22.06 -7.01
C LEU A 16 12.88 -20.98 -7.25
N PRO A 17 13.32 -20.78 -8.50
CA PRO A 17 14.10 -19.61 -8.86
C PRO A 17 13.39 -18.30 -8.50
N PRO A 18 14.12 -17.21 -8.22
CA PRO A 18 13.52 -15.91 -7.90
C PRO A 18 12.56 -15.41 -8.98
N GLU A 19 12.85 -15.67 -10.25
CA GLU A 19 12.07 -15.24 -11.40
C GLU A 19 10.70 -15.93 -11.43
N VAL A 20 10.68 -17.24 -11.21
CA VAL A 20 9.43 -18.03 -11.15
C VAL A 20 8.59 -17.59 -9.95
N THR A 21 9.24 -17.33 -8.81
CA THR A 21 8.56 -16.83 -7.60
C THR A 21 7.94 -15.45 -7.84
N LEU A 22 8.66 -14.57 -8.54
CA LEU A 22 8.16 -13.26 -8.93
C LEU A 22 6.92 -13.36 -9.84
N GLU A 23 6.92 -14.24 -10.83
CA GLU A 23 5.76 -14.45 -11.71
C GLU A 23 4.53 -14.94 -10.94
N ILE A 24 4.71 -15.81 -9.94
CA ILE A 24 3.61 -16.22 -9.03
C ILE A 24 3.05 -15.01 -8.28
N PHE A 25 3.92 -14.13 -7.77
CA PHE A 25 3.49 -12.92 -7.07
C PHE A 25 2.79 -11.93 -8.00
N LYS A 26 3.23 -11.78 -9.25
CA LYS A 26 2.53 -10.97 -10.25
C LYS A 26 1.13 -11.51 -10.53
N ALA A 27 1.00 -12.82 -10.75
CA ALA A 27 -0.30 -13.45 -10.96
C ALA A 27 -1.22 -13.27 -9.74
N HIS A 28 -0.69 -13.45 -8.53
CA HIS A 28 -1.43 -13.20 -7.30
C HIS A 28 -1.87 -11.74 -7.19
N HIS A 29 -0.97 -10.79 -7.46
CA HIS A 29 -1.26 -9.36 -7.39
C HIS A 29 -2.39 -8.97 -8.35
N LEU A 30 -2.31 -9.41 -9.61
CA LEU A 30 -3.35 -9.19 -10.62
C LEU A 30 -4.69 -9.78 -10.18
N PHE A 31 -4.69 -11.00 -9.64
CA PHE A 31 -5.90 -11.64 -9.13
C PHE A 31 -6.52 -10.83 -7.99
N VAL A 32 -5.71 -10.34 -7.04
CA VAL A 32 -6.25 -9.59 -5.90
C VAL A 32 -6.80 -8.22 -6.31
N LEU A 33 -6.13 -7.53 -7.24
CA LEU A 33 -6.64 -6.27 -7.80
C LEU A 33 -8.00 -6.46 -8.48
N ALA A 34 -8.17 -7.52 -9.25
CA ALA A 34 -9.43 -7.82 -9.95
C ALA A 34 -10.63 -8.03 -9.00
N TRP A 35 -10.38 -8.38 -7.74
CA TRP A 35 -11.43 -8.62 -6.73
C TRP A 35 -11.67 -7.42 -5.81
N GLY A 36 -11.11 -6.24 -6.13
CA GLY A 36 -11.34 -5.01 -5.39
C GLY A 36 -10.83 -5.03 -3.95
N ARG A 37 -9.90 -5.92 -3.61
CA ARG A 37 -9.26 -5.92 -2.29
C ARG A 37 -8.09 -4.93 -2.30
N ALA A 38 -8.13 -3.97 -1.37
CA ALA A 38 -7.10 -2.96 -1.18
C ALA A 38 -5.68 -3.54 -1.13
N ALA A 39 -4.70 -2.77 -1.64
CA ALA A 39 -3.27 -3.02 -1.89
C ALA A 39 -2.40 -3.56 -0.72
N LEU A 40 -3.00 -3.99 0.38
CA LEU A 40 -2.36 -4.76 1.44
C LEU A 40 -1.98 -6.24 1.14
N PRO A 41 -2.19 -6.88 -0.04
CA PRO A 41 -1.84 -8.29 -0.21
C PRO A 41 -0.33 -8.50 -0.19
N MET A 42 0.42 -7.64 -0.90
CA MET A 42 1.85 -7.86 -1.10
C MET A 42 2.66 -7.66 0.16
N LEU A 43 2.22 -6.79 1.08
CA LEU A 43 2.82 -6.70 2.41
C LEU A 43 2.67 -8.02 3.18
N ARG A 44 1.48 -8.63 3.19
CA ARG A 44 1.25 -9.92 3.85
C ARG A 44 2.12 -11.02 3.25
N VAL A 45 2.24 -11.06 1.92
CA VAL A 45 3.14 -12.00 1.23
C VAL A 45 4.61 -11.75 1.61
N ALA A 46 5.02 -10.49 1.73
CA ALA A 46 6.38 -10.12 2.18
C ALA A 46 6.68 -10.47 3.65
N HIS A 47 5.68 -10.85 4.45
CA HIS A 47 5.88 -11.32 5.83
C HIS A 47 6.17 -12.82 5.93
N VAL A 48 5.98 -13.61 4.87
CA VAL A 48 6.16 -15.06 4.91
C VAL A 48 7.61 -15.46 5.22
N CYS A 49 8.58 -14.96 4.47
CA CYS A 49 10.01 -15.20 4.72
C CYS A 49 10.89 -14.09 4.13
N ARG A 50 12.19 -14.08 4.48
CA ARG A 50 13.14 -13.07 4.00
C ARG A 50 13.31 -13.09 2.47
N PHE A 51 13.24 -14.27 1.86
CA PHE A 51 13.35 -14.43 0.40
C PHE A 51 12.18 -13.77 -0.33
N TRP A 52 10.94 -14.02 0.13
CA TRP A 52 9.73 -13.42 -0.46
C TRP A 52 9.73 -11.91 -0.30
N ARG A 53 10.10 -11.43 0.89
CA ARG A 53 10.28 -10.00 1.15
C ARG A 53 11.25 -9.36 0.17
N HIS A 54 12.40 -9.99 -0.05
CA HIS A 54 13.43 -9.48 -0.94
C HIS A 54 12.90 -9.30 -2.37
N ILE A 55 12.25 -10.35 -2.93
CA ILE A 55 11.67 -10.31 -4.28
C ILE A 55 10.62 -9.20 -4.40
N ILE A 56 9.67 -9.13 -3.45
CA ILE A 56 8.57 -8.15 -3.48
C ILE A 56 9.11 -6.72 -3.37
N HIS A 57 10.11 -6.51 -2.51
CA HIS A 57 10.71 -5.20 -2.29
C HIS A 57 11.53 -4.69 -3.48
N GLN A 58 11.98 -5.57 -4.38
CA GLN A 58 12.73 -5.20 -5.58
C GLN A 58 11.84 -4.93 -6.79
N TYR A 59 10.62 -5.48 -6.84
CA TYR A 59 9.71 -5.29 -7.95
C TYR A 59 8.81 -4.06 -7.74
N ARG A 60 9.22 -2.93 -8.33
CA ARG A 60 8.55 -1.62 -8.18
C ARG A 60 7.06 -1.60 -8.51
N PRO A 61 6.55 -2.31 -9.55
CA PRO A 61 5.13 -2.27 -9.88
C PRO A 61 4.19 -2.82 -8.80
N PHE A 62 4.69 -3.57 -7.79
CA PHE A 62 3.85 -3.93 -6.64
C PHE A 62 3.51 -2.75 -5.73
N TRP A 63 4.22 -1.64 -5.89
CA TRP A 63 4.11 -0.45 -5.05
C TRP A 63 3.48 0.73 -5.79
N SER A 64 3.22 0.59 -7.10
CA SER A 64 2.60 1.64 -7.92
C SER A 64 1.10 1.77 -7.71
N THR A 65 0.44 0.76 -7.13
CA THR A 65 -0.98 0.83 -6.75
C THR A 65 -1.10 1.12 -5.26
N ILE A 66 -1.52 2.34 -4.93
CA ILE A 66 -1.64 2.85 -3.56
C ILE A 66 -3.12 2.88 -3.19
N SER A 67 -3.51 2.09 -2.17
CA SER A 67 -4.89 2.09 -1.66
C SER A 67 -4.90 2.48 -0.19
N LEU A 68 -5.52 3.62 0.11
CA LEU A 68 -5.55 4.24 1.42
C LEU A 68 -6.99 4.33 1.91
N ASN A 69 -7.25 3.81 3.11
CA ASN A 69 -8.57 3.88 3.73
C ASN A 69 -8.53 4.89 4.88
N LEU A 70 -9.24 6.02 4.70
CA LEU A 70 -9.35 7.10 5.68
C LEU A 70 -10.04 6.63 6.96
N ASP A 71 -10.88 5.58 6.92
CA ASP A 71 -11.49 5.03 8.14
C ASP A 71 -10.46 4.37 9.05
N LEU A 72 -9.30 3.98 8.52
CA LEU A 72 -8.23 3.37 9.30
C LEU A 72 -7.22 4.41 9.83
N CYS A 73 -7.42 5.71 9.59
CA CYS A 73 -6.48 6.77 9.97
C CYS A 73 -6.15 6.82 11.46
N HIS A 74 -7.12 6.50 12.34
CA HIS A 74 -6.90 6.45 13.79
C HIS A 74 -5.95 5.31 14.21
N ARG A 75 -5.79 4.27 13.39
CA ARG A 75 -4.87 3.14 13.64
C ARG A 75 -3.57 3.27 12.86
N LEU A 76 -3.59 3.98 11.76
CA LEU A 76 -2.52 4.01 10.77
C LEU A 76 -2.10 5.45 10.47
N LYS A 77 -0.79 5.70 10.56
CA LYS A 77 -0.19 6.93 10.05
C LYS A 77 -0.17 6.87 8.52
N LEU A 78 -1.30 7.25 7.90
CA LEU A 78 -1.54 7.10 6.46
C LEU A 78 -0.53 7.85 5.59
N ASP A 79 -0.09 9.02 6.06
CA ASP A 79 0.98 9.81 5.46
C ASP A 79 2.30 9.01 5.42
N GLN A 80 2.66 8.32 6.49
CA GLN A 80 3.87 7.50 6.55
C GLN A 80 3.76 6.26 5.66
N GLN A 81 2.57 5.65 5.61
CA GLN A 81 2.29 4.54 4.72
C GLN A 81 2.39 4.95 3.25
N ALA A 82 1.80 6.10 2.90
CA ALA A 82 1.91 6.68 1.56
C ALA A 82 3.39 6.96 1.21
N ALA A 83 4.13 7.64 2.09
CA ALA A 83 5.54 7.94 1.89
C ALA A 83 6.38 6.66 1.69
N PHE A 84 6.09 5.62 2.47
CA PHE A 84 6.75 4.32 2.32
C PHE A 84 6.48 3.69 0.95
N TRP A 85 5.23 3.71 0.48
CA TRP A 85 4.88 3.18 -0.83
C TRP A 85 5.45 4.00 -1.99
N LEU A 86 5.41 5.33 -1.91
CA LEU A 86 6.01 6.24 -2.90
C LEU A 86 7.52 5.97 -3.03
N ALA A 87 8.24 5.87 -1.92
CA ALA A 87 9.68 5.58 -1.92
C ALA A 87 10.01 4.24 -2.59
N ARG A 88 9.09 3.26 -2.53
CA ARG A 88 9.25 1.94 -3.14
C ARG A 88 8.86 1.90 -4.61
N ALA A 89 7.83 2.65 -5.00
CA ALA A 89 7.42 2.79 -6.40
C ALA A 89 8.51 3.49 -7.23
N GLY A 90 9.24 4.43 -6.64
CA GLY A 90 10.28 5.18 -7.35
C GLY A 90 9.67 6.04 -8.45
N ASN A 91 10.04 5.77 -9.71
CA ASN A 91 9.56 6.52 -10.88
C ASN A 91 8.41 5.82 -11.62
N GLU A 92 7.84 4.75 -11.05
CA GLU A 92 6.66 4.12 -11.65
C GLU A 92 5.46 5.07 -11.63
N LEU A 93 4.62 4.99 -12.67
CA LEU A 93 3.36 5.71 -12.69
C LEU A 93 2.40 5.13 -11.66
N LEU A 94 1.72 6.00 -10.91
CA LEU A 94 0.94 5.65 -9.72
C LEU A 94 -0.56 5.58 -9.99
N ASP A 95 -1.20 4.53 -9.50
CA ASP A 95 -2.65 4.39 -9.42
C ASP A 95 -3.04 4.53 -7.95
N ILE A 96 -3.66 5.66 -7.59
CA ILE A 96 -3.97 6.03 -6.20
C ILE A 96 -5.47 5.96 -5.96
N THR A 97 -5.88 5.21 -4.95
CA THR A 97 -7.27 5.13 -4.49
C THR A 97 -7.35 5.49 -3.02
N ILE A 98 -8.12 6.53 -2.69
CA ILE A 98 -8.41 6.96 -1.33
C ILE A 98 -9.89 6.70 -1.06
N THR A 99 -10.22 5.94 -0.03
CA THR A 99 -11.60 5.62 0.35
C THR A 99 -11.90 6.08 1.77
N ALA A 100 -13.01 6.80 1.96
CA ALA A 100 -13.73 6.90 3.22
C ALA A 100 -15.03 6.10 3.08
N SER A 101 -15.29 5.14 3.95
CA SER A 101 -16.56 4.41 3.92
C SER A 101 -17.63 5.23 4.64
N TYR A 102 -18.81 5.27 4.05
CA TYR A 102 -19.98 5.87 4.66
C TYR A 102 -20.55 5.04 5.83
N ILE A 103 -20.01 3.84 6.11
CA ILE A 103 -20.82 2.75 6.68
C ILE A 103 -20.44 2.34 8.12
N THR A 104 -19.27 2.66 8.65
CA THR A 104 -18.95 2.22 10.03
C THR A 104 -18.89 3.38 11.00
N GLU A 105 -19.86 3.38 11.92
CA GLU A 105 -19.94 4.17 13.16
C GLU A 105 -20.75 5.48 13.09
N PHE A 106 -22.07 5.33 12.87
CA PHE A 106 -23.07 6.32 13.31
C PHE A 106 -22.99 6.66 14.82
N GLU A 107 -22.10 6.04 15.62
CA GLU A 107 -22.10 6.20 17.09
C GLU A 107 -20.72 6.42 17.77
N LEU A 108 -19.56 6.28 17.10
CA LEU A 108 -18.25 6.35 17.80
C LEU A 108 -17.32 7.51 17.40
N ARG A 109 -17.63 8.28 16.35
CA ARG A 109 -16.78 9.39 15.87
C ARG A 109 -17.52 10.71 15.86
N LYS A 110 -17.72 11.33 17.02
CA LYS A 110 -18.16 12.74 17.06
C LYS A 110 -17.03 13.76 17.14
N ASP A 111 -15.84 13.36 17.59
CA ASP A 111 -14.90 14.39 18.10
C ASP A 111 -13.56 14.52 17.37
N GLN A 112 -13.22 13.66 16.40
CA GLN A 112 -11.94 13.80 15.70
C GLN A 112 -12.11 14.26 14.24
N PRO A 113 -11.67 15.48 13.88
CA PRO A 113 -11.86 16.01 12.54
C PRO A 113 -10.97 15.27 11.54
N VAL A 114 -11.60 14.68 10.51
CA VAL A 114 -10.95 14.00 9.36
C VAL A 114 -9.84 14.86 8.74
N HIS A 115 -9.95 16.19 8.85
CA HIS A 115 -8.96 17.17 8.42
C HIS A 115 -7.54 16.93 8.96
N GLU A 116 -7.38 16.40 10.17
CA GLU A 116 -6.06 16.18 10.78
C GLU A 116 -5.19 15.19 9.99
N TYR A 117 -5.82 14.22 9.31
CA TYR A 117 -5.11 13.16 8.60
C TYR A 117 -4.96 13.44 7.12
N ILE A 118 -5.96 14.10 6.53
CA ILE A 118 -5.98 14.29 5.08
C ILE A 118 -4.98 15.34 4.62
N VAL A 119 -4.69 16.36 5.43
CA VAL A 119 -3.73 17.42 5.07
C VAL A 119 -2.28 16.88 4.99
N PRO A 120 -1.76 16.15 5.99
CA PRO A 120 -0.46 15.50 5.88
C PRO A 120 -0.39 14.50 4.72
N LEU A 121 -1.47 13.72 4.54
CA LEU A 121 -1.53 12.75 3.45
C LEU A 121 -1.50 13.42 2.08
N ALA A 122 -2.27 14.50 1.89
CA ALA A 122 -2.27 15.29 0.66
C ALA A 122 -0.84 15.75 0.37
N ARG A 123 -0.17 16.41 1.33
CA ARG A 123 1.19 16.90 1.14
C ARG A 123 2.14 15.82 0.61
N VAL A 124 2.15 14.64 1.23
CA VAL A 124 2.99 13.50 0.80
C VAL A 124 2.64 13.04 -0.61
N LEU A 125 1.34 12.92 -0.93
CA LEU A 125 0.93 12.44 -2.25
C LEU A 125 1.19 13.49 -3.34
N CYS A 126 0.89 14.77 -3.10
CA CYS A 126 1.04 15.82 -4.13
C CYS A 126 2.50 16.01 -4.57
N GLU A 127 3.49 15.66 -3.74
CA GLU A 127 4.92 15.61 -4.13
C GLU A 127 5.18 14.66 -5.32
N SER A 128 4.28 13.72 -5.58
CA SER A 128 4.36 12.73 -6.65
C SER A 128 3.39 12.97 -7.81
N ILE A 129 2.73 14.14 -7.88
CA ILE A 129 1.65 14.39 -8.85
C ILE A 129 2.07 14.17 -10.32
N GLY A 130 3.32 14.48 -10.66
CA GLY A 130 3.86 14.25 -11.99
C GLY A 130 4.01 12.76 -12.37
N HIS A 131 3.88 11.86 -11.40
CA HIS A 131 3.91 10.41 -11.61
C HIS A 131 2.51 9.79 -11.56
N TRP A 132 1.44 10.54 -11.34
CA TRP A 132 0.11 9.96 -11.23
C TRP A 132 -0.42 9.52 -12.60
N ARG A 133 -0.87 8.27 -12.67
CA ARG A 133 -1.66 7.73 -13.78
C ARG A 133 -3.15 7.90 -13.52
N SER A 134 -3.58 7.59 -12.29
CA SER A 134 -4.96 7.71 -11.86
C SER A 134 -5.03 8.13 -10.38
N LEU A 135 -6.05 8.91 -10.05
CA LEU A 135 -6.42 9.26 -8.68
C LEU A 135 -7.93 9.14 -8.54
N ASP A 136 -8.36 8.23 -7.68
CA ASP A 136 -9.75 8.06 -7.28
C ASP A 136 -9.90 8.39 -5.80
N ILE A 137 -10.82 9.31 -5.46
CA ILE A 137 -11.13 9.65 -4.07
C ILE A 137 -12.64 9.44 -3.85
N TYR A 138 -12.97 8.56 -2.90
CA TYR A 138 -14.33 8.25 -2.50
C TYR A 138 -14.59 8.79 -1.10
N GLY A 139 -15.59 9.67 -0.95
CA GLY A 139 -15.94 10.31 0.31
C GLY A 139 -16.88 11.50 0.09
N SER A 140 -17.32 12.12 1.18
CA SER A 140 -18.14 13.33 1.11
C SER A 140 -17.30 14.53 0.64
N PRO A 141 -17.90 15.55 0.00
CA PRO A 141 -17.18 16.75 -0.42
C PRO A 141 -16.41 17.44 0.71
N ALA A 142 -16.95 17.43 1.94
CA ALA A 142 -16.31 18.04 3.11
C ALA A 142 -15.00 17.33 3.50
N GLU A 143 -14.93 16.01 3.30
CA GLU A 143 -13.73 15.22 3.57
C GLU A 143 -12.70 15.40 2.47
N ILE A 144 -13.14 15.48 1.21
CA ILE A 144 -12.26 15.51 0.03
C ILE A 144 -11.68 16.90 -0.23
N TYR A 145 -12.46 17.96 -0.03
CA TYR A 145 -12.04 19.34 -0.34
C TYR A 145 -10.69 19.75 0.26
N PRO A 146 -10.38 19.45 1.55
CA PRO A 146 -9.09 19.74 2.14
C PRO A 146 -7.91 19.06 1.43
N PHE A 147 -8.11 17.90 0.80
CA PHE A 147 -7.06 17.24 0.02
C PHE A 147 -6.65 18.13 -1.16
N PHE A 148 -7.63 18.53 -1.99
CA PHE A 148 -7.36 19.36 -3.16
C PHE A 148 -6.85 20.75 -2.80
N ALA A 149 -7.35 21.35 -1.73
CA ALA A 149 -6.87 22.64 -1.24
C ALA A 149 -5.37 22.64 -0.89
N ASN A 150 -4.78 21.47 -0.63
CA ASN A 150 -3.36 21.31 -0.30
C ASN A 150 -2.49 20.78 -1.45
N CYS A 151 -3.07 20.48 -2.62
CA CYS A 151 -2.32 20.02 -3.81
C CYS A 151 -1.99 21.13 -4.83
N VAL A 152 -2.46 22.37 -4.64
CA VAL A 152 -2.34 23.47 -5.63
C VAL A 152 -1.30 24.53 -5.20
N ALA A 153 -0.14 24.11 -4.70
CA ALA A 153 0.94 25.02 -4.30
C ALA A 153 1.99 25.20 -5.41
#